data_AF-A0A1D1YWS0-F1
#
_entry.id   AF-A0A1D1YWS0-F1
#
_cell.length_a   1.000
_cell.length_b   1.000
_cell.length_c   1.000
_cell.angle_alpha   90.00
_cell.angle_beta   90.00
_cell.angle_gamma   90.00
#
_symmetry.space_group_name_H-M   'P 1'
#
loop_
_entity.id
_entity.type
_entity.pdbx_description
1 polymer ?
#
loop_
_entity_poly.entity_id
_entity_poly.type
_entity_poly.pdbx_seq_one_letter_code
_entity_poly.pdbx_strand_id
1 'polypeptide(L)'
;LAFLLPSSYIPFRPLLSLTTVDCSLCFGRLLRPTLPSPAIAHLCSCGSYPNGGKRGGQGERGSSEEDAAMGTARRRHSPAGLQVVKWLGFVTAVWVQAISGNNYTFSNYSDALKSLMGLTQLQLNNLSVAKDVGKAFGILAGLASDRLPTHLILLIGSLEGFLGYGVQWLVVRQAIRPLPYWQMCIFLCMGGNSTTWMNTAVLVTCIRNFRGNRGPVVGILKGFIGLSTAIFTDLCSALFSDSPSSFLLMLAVVPAVVCFTAMLFLREVPAGEAEEGSDDDRAETRYFAVFNALAVVTAVYLLAFDLSGRHGSAVSLGFAVGLLVLMATPLGVPLHLWLGSSRTKAREVAGDADVEAAVTTPLLAGGEAGSEQKSGVVVGERAEER
;
A
#
# COMPACT_ATOMS: atom_id res chain seq x y z
N LEU A 1 -36.56 -10.59 18.71
CA LEU A 1 -37.51 -11.37 19.54
C LEU A 1 -36.70 -12.30 20.42
N ALA A 2 -36.57 -12.00 21.71
CA ALA A 2 -35.83 -12.81 22.67
C ALA A 2 -36.80 -13.51 23.64
N PHE A 3 -36.36 -14.67 24.15
CA PHE A 3 -36.90 -15.50 25.23
C PHE A 3 -38.08 -16.45 24.93
N LEU A 4 -37.86 -17.76 25.14
CA LEU A 4 -38.45 -18.56 26.24
C LEU A 4 -37.89 -20.02 26.32
N LEU A 5 -37.22 -20.33 27.45
CA LEU A 5 -37.12 -21.63 28.19
C LEU A 5 -36.13 -22.75 27.69
N PRO A 6 -35.71 -23.73 28.55
CA PRO A 6 -34.59 -23.58 29.50
C PRO A 6 -33.63 -24.81 29.60
N SER A 7 -32.47 -24.58 30.24
CA SER A 7 -31.63 -25.51 31.02
C SER A 7 -31.41 -26.95 30.53
N SER A 8 -30.18 -27.21 30.05
CA SER A 8 -29.28 -28.34 30.38
C SER A 8 -28.53 -28.76 29.13
N TYR A 9 -27.26 -28.37 29.04
CA TYR A 9 -26.12 -29.09 28.49
C TYR A 9 -25.02 -28.06 28.16
N ILE A 10 -23.85 -28.27 28.75
CA ILE A 10 -22.61 -27.56 28.43
C ILE A 10 -22.28 -27.84 26.95
N PRO A 11 -21.88 -26.81 26.16
CA PRO A 11 -20.71 -27.03 25.34
C PRO A 11 -19.77 -25.83 25.27
N PHE A 12 -18.47 -26.17 25.37
CA PHE A 12 -17.37 -25.62 24.57
C PHE A 12 -17.70 -24.37 23.74
N ARG A 13 -17.28 -23.20 24.24
CA ARG A 13 -17.16 -21.99 23.41
C ARG A 13 -15.97 -22.13 22.46
N PRO A 14 -16.11 -21.89 21.15
CA PRO A 14 -14.98 -21.81 20.24
C PRO A 14 -14.31 -20.44 20.42
N LEU A 15 -13.19 -20.43 21.12
CA LEU A 15 -12.35 -19.26 21.41
C LEU A 15 -11.29 -19.03 20.30
N LEU A 16 -11.61 -19.34 19.04
CA LEU A 16 -10.66 -19.29 17.91
C LEU A 16 -10.88 -18.15 16.89
N SER A 17 -11.95 -17.36 17.01
CA SER A 17 -12.23 -16.29 16.04
C SER A 17 -11.61 -14.93 16.42
N LEU A 18 -11.02 -14.76 17.61
CA LEU A 18 -10.43 -13.49 18.06
C LEU A 18 -8.90 -13.43 18.04
N THR A 19 -8.20 -14.57 17.90
CA THR A 19 -6.74 -14.59 18.06
C THR A 19 -5.98 -13.90 16.91
N THR A 20 -6.56 -13.79 15.71
CA THR A 20 -5.87 -13.12 14.58
C THR A 20 -6.05 -11.60 14.58
N VAL A 21 -7.08 -11.06 15.22
CA VAL A 21 -7.35 -9.61 15.22
C VAL A 21 -6.57 -8.91 16.34
N ASP A 22 -6.48 -9.54 17.50
CA ASP A 22 -5.78 -8.97 18.65
C ASP A 22 -4.26 -9.18 18.60
N CYS A 23 -3.71 -10.29 18.09
CA CYS A 23 -2.26 -10.50 18.13
C CYS A 23 -1.45 -9.44 17.36
N SER A 24 -1.90 -8.96 16.20
CA SER A 24 -1.19 -7.91 15.46
C SER A 24 -1.29 -6.52 16.11
N LEU A 25 -2.35 -6.24 16.87
CA LEU A 25 -2.53 -4.98 17.63
C LEU A 25 -1.87 -5.04 19.02
N CYS A 26 -1.82 -6.22 19.64
CA CYS A 26 -1.21 -6.47 20.94
C CYS A 26 0.33 -6.45 20.83
N PHE A 27 0.91 -6.89 19.71
CA PHE A 27 2.36 -6.80 19.48
C PHE A 27 2.87 -5.35 19.42
N GLY A 28 2.06 -4.43 18.87
CA GLY A 28 2.36 -2.99 18.89
C GLY A 28 2.23 -2.32 20.27
N ARG A 29 1.55 -2.95 21.23
CA ARG A 29 1.40 -2.46 22.61
C ARG A 29 2.33 -3.15 23.61
N LEU A 30 2.74 -4.39 23.38
CA LEU A 30 3.67 -5.11 24.27
C LEU A 30 5.15 -4.73 24.09
N LEU A 31 5.53 -4.07 22.98
CA LEU A 31 6.91 -3.61 22.74
C LEU A 31 7.16 -2.12 23.10
N ARG A 32 6.29 -1.50 23.91
CA ARG A 32 6.72 -0.31 24.67
C ARG A 32 7.43 -0.80 25.94
N PRO A 33 8.77 -0.73 26.05
CA PRO A 33 9.37 -0.66 27.36
C PRO A 33 8.91 0.66 27.99
N THR A 34 8.09 0.55 29.01
CA THR A 34 7.86 1.61 29.99
C THR A 34 9.19 1.96 30.63
N LEU A 35 9.83 3.05 30.21
CA LEU A 35 10.80 3.77 31.03
C LEU A 35 10.68 5.28 30.75
N PRO A 36 10.76 6.13 31.79
CA PRO A 36 10.36 7.54 31.74
C PRO A 36 11.50 8.42 31.20
N SER A 37 11.14 9.51 30.51
CA SER A 37 12.02 10.69 30.40
C SER A 37 11.91 11.49 31.71
N PRO A 38 12.92 12.24 32.19
CA PRO A 38 13.83 13.08 31.40
C PRO A 38 15.32 13.01 31.81
N ALA A 39 16.16 13.76 31.08
CA ALA A 39 17.59 14.04 31.32
C ALA A 39 18.59 12.97 30.86
N ILE A 40 19.22 13.23 29.72
CA ILE A 40 20.68 13.27 29.48
C ILE A 40 20.84 14.04 28.15
N ALA A 41 20.73 15.37 28.27
CA ALA A 41 21.62 16.25 27.52
C ALA A 41 22.96 16.22 28.28
N HIS A 42 24.08 16.30 27.57
CA HIS A 42 25.45 16.12 28.09
C HIS A 42 25.82 14.69 28.44
N LEU A 43 26.55 14.02 27.54
CA LEU A 43 27.73 13.20 27.83
C LEU A 43 28.23 12.58 26.51
N CYS A 44 28.67 13.45 25.59
CA CYS A 44 29.62 13.09 24.55
C CYS A 44 30.81 14.05 24.68
N SER A 45 31.54 13.91 25.79
CA SER A 45 32.86 14.50 25.97
C SER A 45 33.51 13.87 27.20
N CYS A 46 34.55 13.07 26.98
CA CYS A 46 35.68 12.87 27.90
C CYS A 46 36.70 11.94 27.24
N GLY A 47 37.57 12.52 26.42
CA GLY A 47 38.91 12.01 26.17
C GLY A 47 39.90 13.05 26.70
N SER A 48 40.45 12.81 27.89
CA SER A 48 41.50 13.63 28.49
C SER A 48 42.88 13.17 28.02
N TYR A 49 43.79 14.11 27.72
CA TYR A 49 45.13 14.29 28.31
C TYR A 49 45.92 15.40 27.56
N PRO A 50 46.97 16.04 28.15
CA PRO A 50 46.86 17.47 28.47
C PRO A 50 48.00 18.38 27.95
N ASN A 51 47.72 19.69 28.02
CA ASN A 51 48.60 20.82 28.33
C ASN A 51 49.71 21.25 27.33
N GLY A 52 49.70 22.53 26.94
CA GLY A 52 50.90 23.22 26.48
C GLY A 52 50.74 24.39 25.51
N GLY A 53 50.41 25.58 26.02
CA GLY A 53 51.16 26.81 25.70
C GLY A 53 50.98 27.55 24.34
N LYS A 54 50.36 28.73 24.44
CA LYS A 54 50.78 30.06 23.92
C LYS A 54 50.79 30.39 22.40
N ARG A 55 50.10 31.52 22.14
CA ARG A 55 50.43 32.68 21.28
C ARG A 55 50.26 32.58 19.75
N GLY A 56 49.34 33.42 19.24
CA GLY A 56 49.69 34.56 18.38
C GLY A 56 49.48 34.44 16.87
N GLY A 57 48.53 35.24 16.35
CA GLY A 57 48.72 36.17 15.22
C GLY A 57 48.93 35.66 13.78
N GLN A 58 48.12 36.25 12.88
CA GLN A 58 48.39 36.59 11.45
C GLN A 58 48.32 35.52 10.35
N GLY A 59 47.65 35.94 9.25
CA GLY A 59 47.78 35.41 7.88
C GLY A 59 47.02 34.09 7.62
N GLU A 60 46.41 33.79 6.48
CA GLU A 60 46.56 34.30 5.13
C GLU A 60 45.26 34.08 4.33
N ARG A 61 45.14 34.90 3.29
CA ARG A 61 44.17 34.88 2.20
C ARG A 61 44.66 33.86 1.17
N GLY A 62 43.82 32.92 0.74
CA GLY A 62 44.07 32.17 -0.50
C GLY A 62 43.57 30.73 -0.50
N SER A 63 42.40 30.50 -1.13
CA SER A 63 42.15 29.43 -2.12
C SER A 63 40.63 29.24 -2.27
N SER A 64 40.07 29.96 -3.24
CA SER A 64 38.94 29.47 -4.02
C SER A 64 39.34 28.18 -4.75
N GLU A 65 38.35 27.39 -5.15
CA GLU A 65 38.42 26.23 -6.09
C GLU A 65 38.42 24.79 -5.54
N GLU A 66 37.80 24.49 -4.39
CA GLU A 66 37.46 23.07 -4.08
C GLU A 66 36.03 22.79 -3.57
N ASP A 67 35.12 23.77 -3.58
CA ASP A 67 33.69 23.56 -3.21
C ASP A 67 32.73 23.44 -4.41
N ALA A 68 33.24 23.40 -5.64
CA ALA A 68 32.43 23.43 -6.87
C ALA A 68 32.19 22.06 -7.55
N ALA A 69 32.63 20.94 -6.96
CA ALA A 69 32.63 19.66 -7.65
C ALA A 69 32.17 18.46 -6.81
N MET A 70 31.06 18.59 -6.07
CA MET A 70 30.31 17.39 -5.65
C MET A 70 28.81 17.65 -5.43
N GLY A 71 28.19 18.38 -6.36
CA GLY A 71 26.74 18.36 -6.54
C GLY A 71 26.31 17.04 -7.17
N THR A 72 26.36 15.94 -6.43
CA THR A 72 25.68 14.71 -6.83
C THR A 72 24.22 15.06 -7.07
N ALA A 73 23.76 14.81 -8.30
CA ALA A 73 22.41 15.06 -8.76
C ALA A 73 21.40 14.29 -7.89
N ARG A 74 20.99 14.90 -6.77
CA ARG A 74 19.84 14.50 -6.00
C ARG A 74 18.64 14.79 -6.89
N ARG A 75 18.16 13.78 -7.62
CA ARG A 75 16.87 13.81 -8.32
C ARG A 75 15.83 14.24 -7.29
N ARG A 76 15.51 15.53 -7.21
CA ARG A 76 14.33 16.02 -6.50
C ARG A 76 13.15 15.46 -7.27
N HIS A 77 12.62 14.32 -6.83
CA HIS A 77 11.32 13.89 -7.28
C HIS A 77 10.34 15.02 -6.92
N SER A 78 9.62 15.52 -7.92
CA SER A 78 8.58 16.53 -7.67
C SER A 78 7.60 15.97 -6.62
N PRO A 79 7.18 16.74 -5.60
CA PRO A 79 6.32 16.26 -4.52
C PRO A 79 5.03 15.61 -5.02
N ALA A 80 4.53 16.03 -6.18
CA ALA A 80 3.39 15.41 -6.85
C ALA A 80 3.65 13.97 -7.31
N GLY A 81 4.85 13.66 -7.81
CA GLY A 81 5.23 12.31 -8.24
C GLY A 81 5.31 11.31 -7.07
N LEU A 82 5.74 11.79 -5.90
CA LEU A 82 5.79 10.99 -4.68
C LEU A 82 4.39 10.58 -4.21
N GLN A 83 3.42 11.51 -4.28
CA GLN A 83 2.02 11.25 -3.96
C GLN A 83 1.40 10.20 -4.91
N VAL A 84 1.67 10.28 -6.22
CA VAL A 84 1.20 9.26 -7.18
C VAL A 84 1.73 7.87 -6.82
N VAL A 85 3.03 7.75 -6.51
CA VAL A 85 3.64 6.47 -6.12
C VAL A 85 3.06 5.96 -4.79
N LYS A 86 2.86 6.85 -3.81
CA LYS A 86 2.25 6.52 -2.51
C LYS A 86 0.85 5.91 -2.68
N TRP A 87 -0.01 6.56 -3.46
CA TRP A 87 -1.38 6.09 -3.72
C TRP A 87 -1.44 4.87 -4.62
N LEU A 88 -0.56 4.77 -5.63
CA LEU A 88 -0.45 3.57 -6.45
C LEU A 88 -0.03 2.36 -5.61
N GLY A 89 0.91 2.55 -4.67
CA GLY A 89 1.27 1.55 -3.67
C GLY A 89 0.05 1.11 -2.85
N PHE A 90 -0.75 2.05 -2.35
CA PHE A 90 -1.97 1.72 -1.60
C PHE A 90 -3.00 0.93 -2.41
N VAL A 91 -3.20 1.28 -3.68
CA VAL A 91 -4.07 0.50 -4.60
C VAL A 91 -3.58 -0.93 -4.73
N THR A 92 -2.27 -1.13 -4.95
CA THR A 92 -1.72 -2.49 -5.04
C THR A 92 -1.81 -3.26 -3.72
N ALA A 93 -1.70 -2.57 -2.58
CA ALA A 93 -1.95 -3.19 -1.28
C ALA A 93 -3.40 -3.67 -1.14
N VAL A 94 -4.39 -2.87 -1.59
CA VAL A 94 -5.80 -3.28 -1.63
C VAL A 94 -5.99 -4.54 -2.48
N TRP A 95 -5.36 -4.62 -3.65
CA TRP A 95 -5.44 -5.80 -4.50
C TRP A 95 -4.83 -7.04 -3.85
N VAL A 96 -3.66 -6.92 -3.22
CA VAL A 96 -3.06 -8.02 -2.46
C VAL A 96 -3.99 -8.48 -1.34
N GLN A 97 -4.62 -7.56 -0.61
CA GLN A 97 -5.56 -7.95 0.46
C GLN A 97 -6.83 -8.60 -0.08
N ALA A 98 -7.32 -8.16 -1.25
CA ALA A 98 -8.45 -8.78 -1.94
C ALA A 98 -8.17 -10.22 -2.41
N ILE A 99 -6.91 -10.66 -2.42
CA ILE A 99 -6.52 -12.04 -2.77
C ILE A 99 -5.88 -12.81 -1.60
N SER A 100 -5.82 -12.22 -0.40
CA SER A 100 -5.12 -12.78 0.77
C SER A 100 -6.01 -13.55 1.77
N GLY A 101 -7.31 -13.74 1.51
CA GLY A 101 -8.19 -14.58 2.34
C GLY A 101 -8.40 -16.00 1.84
N ASN A 102 -7.50 -16.51 1.00
CA ASN A 102 -7.45 -17.91 0.55
C ASN A 102 -7.45 -18.97 1.68
N ASN A 103 -7.21 -18.55 2.92
CA ASN A 103 -7.26 -19.42 4.09
C ASN A 103 -8.68 -19.78 4.51
N TYR A 104 -9.65 -18.91 4.21
CA TYR A 104 -11.04 -19.11 4.62
C TYR A 104 -11.82 -19.96 3.61
N THR A 105 -11.20 -20.26 2.46
CA THR A 105 -11.85 -20.96 1.35
C THR A 105 -11.61 -22.47 1.36
N PHE A 106 -11.13 -23.04 2.48
CA PHE A 106 -10.84 -24.47 2.58
C PHE A 106 -12.08 -25.34 2.27
N SER A 107 -13.26 -24.90 2.71
CA SER A 107 -14.55 -25.55 2.45
C SER A 107 -14.86 -25.75 0.96
N ASN A 108 -14.34 -24.87 0.09
CA ASN A 108 -14.67 -24.90 -1.35
C ASN A 108 -14.00 -26.07 -2.07
N TYR A 109 -12.96 -26.67 -1.49
CA TYR A 109 -12.21 -27.77 -2.11
C TYR A 109 -11.92 -28.94 -1.17
N SER A 110 -12.21 -28.81 0.13
CA SER A 110 -11.90 -29.84 1.14
C SER A 110 -12.57 -31.18 0.85
N ASP A 111 -13.79 -31.18 0.29
CA ASP A 111 -14.52 -32.41 -0.03
C ASP A 111 -13.89 -33.17 -1.21
N ALA A 112 -13.39 -32.45 -2.21
CA ALA A 112 -12.61 -33.04 -3.30
C ALA A 112 -11.31 -33.65 -2.76
N LEU A 113 -10.63 -32.94 -1.86
CA LEU A 113 -9.41 -33.45 -1.22
C LEU A 113 -9.69 -34.72 -0.39
N LYS A 114 -10.77 -34.70 0.40
CA LYS A 114 -11.22 -35.82 1.24
C LYS A 114 -11.46 -37.08 0.43
N SER A 115 -12.25 -36.96 -0.64
CA SER A 115 -12.63 -38.09 -1.50
C SER A 115 -11.43 -38.67 -2.26
N LEU A 116 -10.57 -37.82 -2.84
CA LEU A 116 -9.41 -38.26 -3.61
C LEU A 116 -8.33 -38.94 -2.76
N MET A 117 -8.16 -38.50 -1.51
CA MET A 117 -7.15 -39.04 -0.59
C MET A 117 -7.69 -40.12 0.34
N GLY A 118 -8.99 -40.44 0.29
CA GLY A 118 -9.62 -41.41 1.18
C GLY A 118 -9.59 -41.00 2.66
N LEU A 119 -9.72 -39.71 2.95
CA LEU A 119 -9.57 -39.17 4.32
C LEU A 119 -10.83 -39.37 5.16
N THR A 120 -10.62 -39.68 6.44
CA THR A 120 -11.66 -39.57 7.46
C THR A 120 -12.02 -38.10 7.74
N GLN A 121 -13.21 -37.85 8.30
CA GLN A 121 -13.58 -36.48 8.70
C GLN A 121 -12.61 -35.90 9.75
N LEU A 122 -12.11 -36.75 10.66
CA LEU A 122 -11.11 -36.34 11.65
C LEU A 122 -9.81 -35.86 10.99
N GLN A 123 -9.30 -36.60 10.00
CA GLN A 123 -8.12 -36.21 9.22
C GLN A 123 -8.37 -34.91 8.44
N LEU A 124 -9.54 -34.74 7.84
CA LEU A 124 -9.88 -33.50 7.14
C LEU A 124 -9.96 -32.29 8.08
N ASN A 125 -10.54 -32.48 9.27
CA ASN A 125 -10.59 -31.44 10.29
C ASN A 125 -9.18 -31.05 10.75
N ASN A 126 -8.30 -32.04 10.94
CA ASN A 126 -6.90 -31.80 11.26
C ASN A 126 -6.13 -31.10 10.13
N LEU A 127 -6.48 -31.33 8.86
CA LEU A 127 -5.94 -30.56 7.73
C LEU A 127 -6.37 -29.08 7.78
N SER A 128 -7.63 -28.80 8.11
CA SER A 128 -8.08 -27.42 8.35
C SER A 128 -7.27 -26.75 9.46
N VAL A 129 -7.00 -27.47 10.55
CA VAL A 129 -6.15 -26.98 11.63
C VAL A 129 -4.72 -26.76 11.16
N ALA A 130 -4.13 -27.68 10.39
CA ALA A 130 -2.76 -27.55 9.87
C ALA A 130 -2.58 -26.28 9.01
N LYS A 131 -3.58 -25.95 8.18
CA LYS A 131 -3.62 -24.68 7.45
C LYS A 131 -3.63 -23.47 8.39
N ASP A 132 -4.44 -23.50 9.44
CA ASP A 132 -4.50 -22.42 10.44
C ASP A 132 -3.21 -22.31 11.29
N VAL A 133 -2.52 -23.42 11.54
CA VAL A 133 -1.18 -23.43 12.17
C VAL A 133 -0.17 -22.67 11.30
N GLY A 134 -0.29 -22.76 9.97
CA GLY A 134 0.46 -21.94 9.03
C GLY A 134 0.41 -20.45 9.38
N LYS A 135 -0.78 -19.94 9.77
CA LYS A 135 -0.94 -18.53 10.15
C LYS A 135 -0.21 -18.17 11.45
N ALA A 136 0.01 -19.13 12.35
CA ALA A 136 0.74 -18.90 13.59
C ALA A 136 2.23 -18.59 13.33
N PHE A 137 2.80 -19.11 12.23
CA PHE A 137 4.16 -18.78 11.81
C PHE A 137 4.32 -17.34 11.28
N GLY A 138 3.22 -16.57 11.17
CA GLY A 138 3.25 -15.17 10.75
C GLY A 138 4.06 -14.24 11.66
N ILE A 139 4.43 -14.66 12.87
CA ILE A 139 5.40 -13.94 13.72
C ILE A 139 6.72 -13.75 12.98
N LEU A 140 7.14 -14.74 12.17
CA LEU A 140 8.35 -14.66 11.36
C LEU A 140 8.24 -13.58 10.29
N ALA A 141 7.07 -13.44 9.64
CA ALA A 141 6.82 -12.37 8.70
C ALA A 141 6.91 -10.99 9.36
N GLY A 142 6.37 -10.87 10.59
CA GLY A 142 6.49 -9.66 11.40
C GLY A 142 7.95 -9.27 11.68
N LEU A 143 8.74 -10.20 12.20
CA LEU A 143 10.17 -9.98 12.46
C LEU A 143 10.97 -9.69 11.18
N ALA A 144 10.61 -10.33 10.08
CA ALA A 144 11.23 -10.09 8.78
C ALA A 144 10.90 -8.69 8.23
N SER A 145 9.73 -8.13 8.55
CA SER A 145 9.29 -6.81 8.07
C SER A 145 10.11 -5.62 8.57
N ASP A 146 10.89 -5.81 9.63
CA ASP A 146 11.81 -4.79 10.13
C ASP A 146 13.18 -4.85 9.47
N ARG A 147 13.54 -5.99 8.84
CA ARG A 147 14.88 -6.20 8.26
C ARG A 147 14.89 -6.39 6.75
N LEU A 148 13.81 -6.90 6.18
CA LEU A 148 13.68 -7.17 4.75
C LEU A 148 12.84 -6.09 4.08
N PRO A 149 13.19 -5.71 2.84
CA PRO A 149 12.35 -4.84 2.04
C PRO A 149 11.06 -5.56 1.61
N THR A 150 9.99 -4.78 1.43
CA THR A 150 8.62 -5.27 1.16
C THR A 150 8.54 -6.25 -0.02
N HIS A 151 9.30 -6.02 -1.09
CA HIS A 151 9.29 -6.88 -2.27
C HIS A 151 9.78 -8.31 -1.97
N LEU A 152 10.77 -8.48 -1.08
CA LEU A 152 11.24 -9.81 -0.69
C LEU A 152 10.21 -10.55 0.18
N ILE A 153 9.52 -9.82 1.05
CA ILE A 153 8.47 -10.37 1.92
C ILE A 153 7.28 -10.84 1.05
N LEU A 154 6.88 -10.04 0.07
CA LEU A 154 5.89 -10.43 -0.92
C LEU A 154 6.36 -11.62 -1.77
N LEU A 155 7.64 -11.68 -2.14
CA LEU A 155 8.19 -12.80 -2.90
C LEU A 155 8.08 -14.10 -2.12
N ILE A 156 8.49 -14.11 -0.85
CA ILE A 156 8.36 -15.27 0.04
C ILE A 156 6.90 -15.71 0.11
N GLY A 157 5.98 -14.79 0.41
CA GLY A 157 4.54 -15.10 0.47
C GLY A 157 4.00 -15.65 -0.85
N SER A 158 4.36 -15.05 -1.98
CA SER A 158 3.89 -15.50 -3.30
C SER A 158 4.39 -16.88 -3.69
N LEU A 159 5.66 -17.20 -3.43
CA LEU A 159 6.25 -18.50 -3.69
C LEU A 159 5.63 -19.56 -2.79
N GLU A 160 5.46 -19.23 -1.51
CA GLU A 160 4.85 -20.12 -0.52
C GLU A 160 3.39 -20.45 -0.89
N GLY A 161 2.62 -19.44 -1.29
CA GLY A 161 1.24 -19.61 -1.74
C GLY A 161 1.16 -20.41 -3.05
N PHE A 162 1.99 -20.07 -4.03
CA PHE A 162 2.04 -20.77 -5.32
C PHE A 162 2.38 -22.25 -5.15
N LEU A 163 3.38 -22.58 -4.31
CA LEU A 163 3.75 -23.97 -4.03
C LEU A 163 2.69 -24.69 -3.20
N GLY A 164 2.19 -24.05 -2.13
CA GLY A 164 1.18 -24.64 -1.24
C GLY A 164 -0.11 -25.00 -1.96
N TYR A 165 -0.70 -24.06 -2.71
CA TYR A 165 -1.93 -24.29 -3.46
C TYR A 165 -1.68 -25.00 -4.80
N GLY A 166 -0.54 -24.78 -5.46
CA GLY A 166 -0.19 -25.43 -6.72
C GLY A 166 -0.02 -26.94 -6.58
N VAL A 167 0.58 -27.40 -5.47
CA VAL A 167 0.67 -28.84 -5.21
C VAL A 167 -0.70 -29.43 -4.88
N GLN A 168 -1.54 -28.74 -4.10
CA GLN A 168 -2.92 -29.16 -3.87
C GLN A 168 -3.70 -29.26 -5.19
N TRP A 169 -3.54 -28.29 -6.09
CA TRP A 169 -4.11 -28.30 -7.43
C TRP A 169 -3.69 -29.54 -8.23
N LEU A 170 -2.40 -29.89 -8.22
CA LEU A 170 -1.89 -31.07 -8.93
C LEU A 170 -2.52 -32.37 -8.41
N VAL A 171 -2.72 -32.49 -7.09
CA VAL A 171 -3.41 -33.63 -6.48
C VAL A 171 -4.88 -33.67 -6.89
N VAL A 172 -5.59 -32.53 -6.79
CA VAL A 172 -7.03 -32.47 -7.08
C VAL A 172 -7.34 -32.66 -8.57
N ARG A 173 -6.46 -32.19 -9.46
CA ARG A 173 -6.54 -32.46 -10.90
C ARG A 173 -6.06 -33.87 -11.28
N GLN A 174 -5.59 -34.67 -10.31
CA GLN A 174 -5.04 -36.02 -10.53
C GLN A 174 -3.82 -36.05 -11.47
N ALA A 175 -3.08 -34.94 -11.57
CA ALA A 175 -1.84 -34.89 -12.34
C ALA A 175 -0.70 -35.64 -11.63
N ILE A 176 -0.77 -35.72 -10.30
CA ILE A 176 0.12 -36.51 -9.46
C ILE A 176 -0.68 -37.48 -8.59
N ARG A 177 -0.03 -38.54 -8.11
CA ARG A 177 -0.65 -39.45 -7.14
C ARG A 177 -0.97 -38.71 -5.83
N PRO A 178 -2.05 -39.11 -5.12
CA PRO A 178 -2.35 -38.56 -3.80
C PRO A 178 -1.14 -38.59 -2.88
N LEU A 179 -0.81 -37.43 -2.30
CA LEU A 179 0.33 -37.31 -1.41
C LEU A 179 0.08 -38.03 -0.08
N PRO A 180 1.13 -38.52 0.59
CA PRO A 180 1.04 -38.91 2.00
C PRO A 180 0.44 -37.79 2.85
N TYR A 181 -0.38 -38.15 3.84
CA TYR A 181 -1.12 -37.21 4.67
C TYR A 181 -0.25 -36.09 5.27
N TRP A 182 0.94 -36.42 5.78
CA TRP A 182 1.85 -35.43 6.36
C TRP A 182 2.38 -34.40 5.35
N GLN A 183 2.58 -34.79 4.09
CA GLN A 183 3.01 -33.87 3.03
C GLN A 183 1.89 -32.89 2.71
N MET A 184 0.65 -33.38 2.65
CA MET A 184 -0.53 -32.53 2.47
C MET A 184 -0.67 -31.52 3.61
N CYS A 185 -0.43 -31.93 4.87
CA CYS A 185 -0.38 -30.99 6.01
C CYS A 185 0.64 -29.86 5.80
N ILE A 186 1.84 -30.18 5.30
CA ILE A 186 2.89 -29.18 5.04
C ILE A 186 2.44 -28.21 3.95
N PHE A 187 1.91 -28.69 2.82
CA PHE A 187 1.46 -27.81 1.74
C PHE A 187 0.26 -26.94 2.13
N LEU A 188 -0.65 -27.45 2.98
CA LEU A 188 -1.73 -26.64 3.56
C LEU A 188 -1.19 -25.59 4.53
N CYS A 189 -0.25 -25.96 5.40
CA CYS A 189 0.42 -25.04 6.32
C CYS A 189 1.15 -23.94 5.55
N MET A 190 1.85 -24.31 4.47
CA MET A 190 2.55 -23.42 3.56
C MET A 190 1.59 -22.43 2.88
N GLY A 191 0.50 -22.93 2.28
CA GLY A 191 -0.57 -22.10 1.74
C GLY A 191 -1.18 -21.18 2.80
N GLY A 192 -1.33 -21.68 4.03
CA GLY A 192 -1.80 -20.90 5.17
C GLY A 192 -0.90 -19.72 5.52
N ASN A 193 0.40 -20.02 5.71
CA ASN A 193 1.43 -19.06 6.09
C ASN A 193 1.67 -17.98 5.02
N SER A 194 1.49 -18.31 3.73
CA SER A 194 1.64 -17.36 2.61
C SER A 194 0.86 -16.05 2.82
N THR A 195 -0.34 -16.13 3.37
CA THR A 195 -1.19 -14.95 3.64
C THR A 195 -0.61 -14.03 4.70
N THR A 196 0.12 -14.58 5.65
CA THR A 196 0.71 -13.77 6.73
C THR A 196 1.86 -12.94 6.20
N TRP A 197 2.67 -13.48 5.29
CA TRP A 197 3.69 -12.73 4.56
C TRP A 197 3.08 -11.61 3.73
N MET A 198 2.06 -11.93 2.93
CA MET A 198 1.37 -10.95 2.08
C MET A 198 0.75 -9.82 2.92
N ASN A 199 -0.04 -10.16 3.93
CA ASN A 199 -0.70 -9.20 4.81
C ASN A 199 0.33 -8.34 5.57
N THR A 200 1.39 -8.94 6.10
CA THR A 200 2.42 -8.19 6.83
C THR A 200 3.14 -7.20 5.92
N ALA A 201 3.56 -7.65 4.72
CA ALA A 201 4.24 -6.80 3.76
C ALA A 201 3.43 -5.54 3.45
N VAL A 202 2.16 -5.72 3.07
CA VAL A 202 1.32 -4.60 2.64
C VAL A 202 0.88 -3.71 3.79
N LEU A 203 0.55 -4.31 4.95
CA LEU A 203 0.07 -3.56 6.10
C LEU A 203 1.18 -2.68 6.70
N VAL A 204 2.37 -3.25 6.91
CA VAL A 204 3.51 -2.51 7.48
C VAL A 204 3.92 -1.38 6.55
N THR A 205 4.05 -1.64 5.25
CA THR A 205 4.40 -0.60 4.27
C THR A 205 3.36 0.50 4.19
N CYS A 206 2.06 0.17 4.19
CA CYS A 206 1.01 1.21 4.13
C CYS A 206 0.96 2.05 5.41
N ILE A 207 1.14 1.45 6.60
CA ILE A 207 1.18 2.21 7.86
C ILE A 207 2.39 3.15 7.91
N ARG A 208 3.53 2.73 7.34
CA ARG A 208 4.73 3.58 7.23
C ARG A 208 4.53 4.71 6.21
N ASN A 209 3.82 4.46 5.12
CA ASN A 209 3.50 5.46 4.08
C ASN A 209 2.44 6.49 4.52
N PHE A 210 1.49 6.12 5.38
CA PHE A 210 0.38 6.99 5.82
C PHE A 210 0.38 7.14 7.35
N ARG A 211 1.30 7.95 7.86
CA ARG A 211 1.55 8.06 9.30
C ARG A 211 0.45 8.81 10.04
N GLY A 212 -0.18 9.80 9.41
CA GLY A 212 -1.32 10.55 9.95
C GLY A 212 -2.64 9.75 9.96
N ASN A 213 -2.83 8.87 8.97
CA ASN A 213 -4.12 8.19 8.70
C ASN A 213 -4.06 6.66 8.85
N ARG A 214 -3.35 6.16 9.87
CA ARG A 214 -3.14 4.70 10.08
C ARG A 214 -4.42 3.92 10.31
N GLY A 215 -5.40 4.52 11.00
CA GLY A 215 -6.69 3.87 11.31
C GLY A 215 -7.46 3.47 10.06
N PRO A 216 -7.80 4.43 9.18
CA PRO A 216 -8.44 4.16 7.89
C PRO A 216 -7.69 3.15 7.03
N VAL A 217 -6.36 3.26 6.93
CA VAL A 217 -5.50 2.34 6.18
C VAL A 217 -5.68 0.89 6.65
N VAL A 218 -5.55 0.65 7.95
CA VAL A 218 -5.72 -0.69 8.53
C VAL A 218 -7.14 -1.20 8.32
N GLY A 219 -8.14 -0.34 8.52
CA GLY A 219 -9.55 -0.69 8.37
C GLY A 219 -9.90 -1.13 6.94
N ILE A 220 -9.50 -0.34 5.94
CA ILE A 220 -9.75 -0.64 4.52
C ILE A 220 -9.04 -1.93 4.12
N LEU A 221 -7.74 -2.04 4.40
CA LEU A 221 -6.95 -3.22 4.02
C LEU A 221 -7.52 -4.50 4.65
N LYS A 222 -7.87 -4.48 5.94
CA LYS A 222 -8.51 -5.63 6.60
C LYS A 222 -9.92 -5.91 6.09
N GLY A 223 -10.67 -4.88 5.73
CA GLY A 223 -11.97 -5.02 5.08
C GLY A 223 -11.87 -5.84 3.80
N PHE A 224 -10.90 -5.53 2.94
CA PHE A 224 -10.65 -6.30 1.70
C PHE A 224 -10.18 -7.75 1.95
N ILE A 225 -9.42 -8.01 3.03
CA ILE A 225 -9.17 -9.41 3.45
C ILE A 225 -10.48 -10.13 3.75
N GLY A 226 -11.41 -9.48 4.47
CA GLY A 226 -12.72 -10.06 4.76
C GLY A 226 -13.55 -10.36 3.52
N LEU A 227 -13.49 -9.48 2.52
CA LEU A 227 -14.21 -9.63 1.25
C LEU A 227 -13.57 -10.66 0.30
N SER A 228 -12.27 -10.91 0.43
CA SER A 228 -11.51 -11.76 -0.51
C SER A 228 -12.05 -13.19 -0.67
N THR A 229 -12.63 -13.77 0.39
CA THR A 229 -13.25 -15.11 0.33
C THR A 229 -14.43 -15.16 -0.62
N ALA A 230 -15.31 -14.14 -0.56
CA ALA A 230 -16.44 -14.00 -1.46
C ALA A 230 -15.95 -13.68 -2.88
N ILE A 231 -14.97 -12.77 -3.03
CA ILE A 231 -14.35 -12.47 -4.32
C ILE A 231 -13.85 -13.75 -5.02
N PHE A 232 -13.11 -14.62 -4.32
CA PHE A 232 -12.65 -15.88 -4.90
C PHE A 232 -13.80 -16.83 -5.24
N THR A 233 -14.74 -17.02 -4.31
CA THR A 233 -15.84 -17.96 -4.50
C THR A 233 -16.69 -17.57 -5.70
N ASP A 234 -17.08 -16.30 -5.77
CA ASP A 234 -17.98 -15.81 -6.80
C ASP A 234 -17.28 -15.74 -8.16
N LEU A 235 -16.01 -15.34 -8.19
CA LEU A 235 -15.23 -15.32 -9.43
C LEU A 235 -15.03 -16.73 -9.98
N CYS A 236 -14.84 -17.72 -9.10
CA CYS A 236 -14.72 -19.12 -9.52
C CYS A 236 -16.04 -19.72 -9.98
N SER A 237 -17.13 -19.44 -9.25
CA SER A 237 -18.46 -19.83 -9.69
C SER A 237 -18.76 -19.24 -11.06
N ALA A 238 -18.36 -17.97 -11.25
CA ALA A 238 -18.68 -17.25 -12.46
C ALA A 238 -17.86 -17.63 -13.69
N LEU A 239 -16.56 -17.92 -13.52
CA LEU A 239 -15.66 -18.23 -14.62
C LEU A 239 -15.43 -19.74 -14.85
N PHE A 240 -15.57 -20.55 -13.80
CA PHE A 240 -15.10 -21.94 -13.80
C PHE A 240 -16.15 -22.96 -13.32
N SER A 241 -17.41 -22.57 -13.27
CA SER A 241 -18.55 -23.46 -12.96
C SER A 241 -18.34 -24.28 -11.69
N ASP A 242 -17.77 -23.67 -10.64
CA ASP A 242 -17.56 -24.27 -9.31
C ASP A 242 -16.69 -25.54 -9.27
N SER A 243 -15.74 -25.68 -10.21
CA SER A 243 -14.79 -26.80 -10.18
C SER A 243 -13.70 -26.63 -9.10
N PRO A 244 -13.53 -27.57 -8.15
CA PRO A 244 -12.53 -27.45 -7.07
C PRO A 244 -11.08 -27.36 -7.55
N SER A 245 -10.78 -27.98 -8.70
CA SER A 245 -9.46 -27.89 -9.34
C SER A 245 -9.21 -26.48 -9.89
N SER A 246 -10.15 -25.89 -10.62
CA SER A 246 -9.98 -24.52 -11.13
C SER A 246 -9.93 -23.50 -9.98
N PHE A 247 -10.67 -23.75 -8.90
CA PHE A 247 -10.59 -22.95 -7.68
C PHE A 247 -9.18 -22.94 -7.08
N LEU A 248 -8.58 -24.12 -6.91
CA LEU A 248 -7.19 -24.24 -6.41
C LEU A 248 -6.16 -23.62 -7.37
N LEU A 249 -6.38 -23.74 -8.69
CA LEU A 249 -5.52 -23.09 -9.68
C LEU A 249 -5.57 -21.57 -9.55
N MET A 250 -6.76 -21.01 -9.38
CA MET A 250 -6.96 -19.59 -9.14
C MET A 250 -6.27 -19.14 -7.85
N LEU A 251 -6.39 -19.91 -6.76
CA LEU A 251 -5.67 -19.63 -5.50
C LEU A 251 -4.14 -19.72 -5.62
N ALA A 252 -3.62 -20.51 -6.55
CA ALA A 252 -2.18 -20.58 -6.78
C ALA A 252 -1.69 -19.42 -7.67
N VAL A 253 -2.37 -19.16 -8.79
CA VAL A 253 -1.89 -18.26 -9.85
C VAL A 253 -2.25 -16.79 -9.57
N VAL A 254 -3.49 -16.50 -9.17
CA VAL A 254 -3.95 -15.11 -9.01
C VAL A 254 -3.17 -14.39 -7.90
N PRO A 255 -3.01 -14.94 -6.69
CA PRO A 255 -2.14 -14.36 -5.68
C PRO A 255 -0.71 -14.13 -6.15
N ALA A 256 -0.11 -15.09 -6.87
CA ALA A 256 1.25 -14.96 -7.37
C ALA A 256 1.37 -13.75 -8.31
N VAL A 257 0.49 -13.65 -9.32
CA VAL A 257 0.49 -12.54 -10.30
C VAL A 257 0.26 -11.18 -9.63
N VAL A 258 -0.69 -11.10 -8.70
CA VAL A 258 -0.99 -9.86 -7.96
C VAL A 258 0.20 -9.47 -7.07
N CYS A 259 0.84 -10.42 -6.39
CA CYS A 259 2.02 -10.15 -5.59
C CYS A 259 3.22 -9.70 -6.45
N PHE A 260 3.48 -10.32 -7.61
CA PHE A 260 4.51 -9.85 -8.53
C PHE A 260 4.26 -8.43 -9.01
N THR A 261 3.00 -8.10 -9.30
CA THR A 261 2.60 -6.73 -9.65
C THR A 261 2.86 -5.78 -8.47
N ALA A 262 2.48 -6.17 -7.25
CA ALA A 262 2.71 -5.39 -6.05
C ALA A 262 4.20 -5.19 -5.75
N MET A 263 5.09 -6.15 -6.04
CA MET A 263 6.54 -5.96 -5.85
C MET A 263 7.10 -4.76 -6.64
N LEU A 264 6.50 -4.43 -7.79
CA LEU A 264 6.95 -3.31 -8.63
C LEU A 264 6.45 -1.95 -8.12
N PHE A 265 5.19 -1.90 -7.69
CA PHE A 265 4.47 -0.67 -7.39
C PHE A 265 4.38 -0.34 -5.89
N LEU A 266 4.44 -1.34 -5.01
CA LEU A 266 4.41 -1.16 -3.58
C LEU A 266 5.81 -0.83 -3.06
N ARG A 267 6.12 0.48 -3.01
CA ARG A 267 7.37 0.99 -2.46
C ARG A 267 7.11 1.76 -1.16
N GLU A 268 8.01 1.58 -0.20
CA GLU A 268 8.06 2.41 0.99
C GLU A 268 8.55 3.80 0.60
N VAL A 269 7.77 4.83 0.95
CA VAL A 269 8.09 6.22 0.67
C VAL A 269 8.90 6.78 1.86
N PRO A 270 10.13 7.30 1.65
CA PRO A 270 10.96 7.81 2.75
C PRO A 270 10.28 8.95 3.51
N ALA A 271 10.31 8.87 4.84
CA ALA A 271 9.63 9.80 5.76
C ALA A 271 10.13 11.26 5.73
N GLY A 272 11.18 11.57 4.96
CA GLY A 272 11.81 12.90 4.94
C GLY A 272 11.43 13.80 3.76
N GLU A 273 10.61 13.33 2.81
CA GLU A 273 10.30 14.08 1.57
C GLU A 273 8.82 14.44 1.42
N ALA A 274 7.96 14.01 2.35
CA ALA A 274 6.57 14.41 2.46
C ALA A 274 6.41 15.28 3.71
N GLU A 275 6.76 16.57 3.63
CA GLU A 275 6.39 17.51 4.69
C GLU A 275 4.86 17.58 4.79
N GLU A 276 4.35 17.11 5.94
CA GLU A 276 2.94 17.03 6.31
C GLU A 276 2.36 18.46 6.48
N GLY A 277 1.75 18.98 5.41
CA GLY A 277 0.86 20.15 5.50
C GLY A 277 -0.55 19.73 5.89
N SER A 278 -1.24 20.52 6.71
CA SER A 278 -2.62 20.25 7.18
C SER A 278 -3.65 20.08 6.06
N ASP A 279 -3.36 20.59 4.86
CA ASP A 279 -4.21 20.45 3.67
C ASP A 279 -4.04 19.08 2.97
N ASP A 280 -2.87 18.45 3.07
CA ASP A 280 -2.61 17.09 2.53
C ASP A 280 -3.41 16.04 3.33
N ASP A 281 -3.42 16.14 4.67
CA ASP A 281 -4.16 15.23 5.56
C ASP A 281 -5.67 15.19 5.27
N ARG A 282 -6.26 16.36 4.96
CA ARG A 282 -7.69 16.46 4.62
C ARG A 282 -7.99 15.83 3.27
N ALA A 283 -7.11 16.03 2.28
CA ALA A 283 -7.22 15.39 0.98
C ALA A 283 -7.08 13.86 1.09
N GLU A 284 -6.11 13.38 1.88
CA GLU A 284 -5.93 11.96 2.15
C GLU A 284 -7.19 11.33 2.78
N THR A 285 -7.75 11.99 3.79
CA THR A 285 -8.99 11.53 4.45
C THR A 285 -10.13 11.37 3.44
N ARG A 286 -10.27 12.31 2.50
CA ARG A 286 -11.27 12.24 1.43
C ARG A 286 -11.01 11.04 0.50
N TYR A 287 -9.77 10.79 0.11
CA TYR A 287 -9.43 9.62 -0.70
C TYR A 287 -9.74 8.32 0.05
N PHE A 288 -9.37 8.20 1.34
CA PHE A 288 -9.72 7.02 2.14
C PHE A 288 -11.24 6.81 2.24
N ALA A 289 -12.03 7.88 2.33
CA ALA A 289 -13.49 7.76 2.30
C ALA A 289 -14.00 7.15 0.97
N VAL A 290 -13.36 7.49 -0.17
CA VAL A 290 -13.67 6.87 -1.49
C VAL A 290 -13.33 5.38 -1.49
N PHE A 291 -12.16 4.99 -0.99
CA PHE A 291 -11.79 3.57 -0.87
C PHE A 291 -12.73 2.79 0.05
N ASN A 292 -13.14 3.39 1.16
CA ASN A 292 -14.10 2.77 2.07
C ASN A 292 -15.49 2.62 1.43
N ALA A 293 -15.97 3.65 0.73
CA ALA A 293 -17.21 3.56 -0.04
C ALA A 293 -17.14 2.45 -1.10
N LEU A 294 -16.01 2.34 -1.80
CA LEU A 294 -15.78 1.27 -2.77
C LEU A 294 -15.80 -0.12 -2.13
N ALA A 295 -15.22 -0.28 -0.93
CA ALA A 295 -15.28 -1.53 -0.20
C ALA A 295 -16.74 -1.91 0.15
N VAL A 296 -17.55 -0.94 0.57
CA VAL A 296 -18.99 -1.16 0.83
C VAL A 296 -19.74 -1.52 -0.45
N VAL A 297 -19.49 -0.81 -1.56
CA VAL A 297 -20.10 -1.12 -2.86
C VAL A 297 -19.71 -2.53 -3.32
N THR A 298 -18.44 -2.92 -3.14
CA THR A 298 -17.97 -4.27 -3.45
C THR A 298 -18.69 -5.31 -2.61
N ALA A 299 -18.80 -5.08 -1.30
CA ALA A 299 -19.50 -6.01 -0.40
C ALA A 299 -20.98 -6.20 -0.80
N VAL A 300 -21.68 -5.11 -1.09
CA VAL A 300 -23.09 -5.14 -1.54
C VAL A 300 -23.21 -5.82 -2.91
N TYR A 301 -22.25 -5.58 -3.81
CA TYR A 301 -22.22 -6.20 -5.14
C TYR A 301 -22.05 -7.71 -5.07
N LEU A 302 -21.12 -8.21 -4.25
CA LEU A 302 -20.92 -9.64 -4.00
C LEU A 302 -22.18 -10.25 -3.36
N LEU A 303 -22.70 -9.62 -2.30
CA LEU A 303 -23.91 -10.09 -1.63
C LEU A 303 -25.13 -10.15 -2.56
N ALA A 304 -25.28 -9.18 -3.46
CA ALA A 304 -26.38 -9.19 -4.43
C ALA A 304 -26.29 -10.38 -5.39
N PHE A 305 -25.07 -10.75 -5.82
CA PHE A 305 -24.85 -11.92 -6.66
C PHE A 305 -25.15 -13.22 -5.90
N ASP A 306 -24.68 -13.34 -4.66
CA ASP A 306 -24.97 -14.49 -3.79
C ASP A 306 -26.48 -14.70 -3.59
N LEU A 307 -27.24 -13.62 -3.38
CA LEU A 307 -28.68 -13.67 -3.14
C LEU A 307 -29.51 -13.89 -4.42
N SER A 308 -28.98 -13.53 -5.59
CA SER A 308 -29.72 -13.63 -6.85
C SER A 308 -29.83 -15.06 -7.38
N GLY A 309 -29.12 -16.02 -6.77
CA GLY A 309 -29.27 -17.43 -7.03
C GLY A 309 -28.54 -17.91 -8.28
N ARG A 310 -29.18 -18.78 -9.08
CA ARG A 310 -28.51 -19.48 -10.18
C ARG A 310 -28.59 -18.67 -11.47
N HIS A 311 -27.44 -18.18 -11.91
CA HIS A 311 -27.32 -17.31 -13.08
C HIS A 311 -26.98 -18.10 -14.36
N GLY A 312 -27.40 -17.56 -15.51
CA GLY A 312 -26.90 -18.02 -16.81
C GLY A 312 -25.47 -17.53 -17.07
N SER A 313 -24.75 -18.18 -17.99
CA SER A 313 -23.34 -17.88 -18.28
C SER A 313 -23.09 -16.41 -18.66
N ALA A 314 -24.01 -15.76 -19.38
CA ALA A 314 -23.88 -14.35 -19.76
C ALA A 314 -23.95 -13.39 -18.55
N VAL A 315 -24.89 -13.61 -17.63
CA VAL A 315 -25.04 -12.79 -16.41
C VAL A 315 -23.84 -13.00 -15.49
N SER A 316 -23.40 -14.24 -15.39
CA SER A 316 -22.25 -14.64 -14.60
C SER A 316 -20.94 -14.03 -15.11
N LEU A 317 -20.72 -14.06 -16.43
CA LEU A 317 -19.60 -13.37 -17.06
C LEU A 317 -19.69 -11.85 -16.86
N GLY A 318 -20.87 -11.27 -17.04
CA GLY A 318 -21.11 -9.85 -16.78
C GLY A 318 -20.79 -9.45 -15.33
N PHE A 319 -21.15 -10.30 -14.37
CA PHE A 319 -20.80 -10.13 -12.97
C PHE A 319 -19.28 -10.18 -12.74
N ALA A 320 -18.59 -11.18 -13.29
CA ALA A 320 -17.14 -11.30 -13.17
C ALA A 320 -16.42 -10.07 -13.74
N VAL A 321 -16.84 -9.60 -14.93
CA VAL A 321 -16.31 -8.38 -15.55
C VAL A 321 -16.60 -7.16 -14.67
N GLY A 322 -17.83 -7.03 -14.14
CA GLY A 322 -18.20 -5.95 -13.23
C GLY A 322 -17.36 -5.93 -11.96
N LEU A 323 -17.11 -7.08 -11.34
CA LEU A 323 -16.26 -7.23 -10.16
C LEU A 323 -14.80 -6.84 -10.46
N LEU A 324 -14.26 -7.27 -11.60
CA LEU A 324 -12.90 -6.90 -12.03
C LEU A 324 -12.77 -5.39 -12.29
N VAL A 325 -13.78 -4.76 -12.90
CA VAL A 325 -13.83 -3.31 -13.08
C VAL A 325 -13.92 -2.60 -11.73
N LEU A 326 -14.71 -3.11 -10.80
CA LEU A 326 -14.82 -2.56 -9.45
C LEU A 326 -13.48 -2.64 -8.70
N MET A 327 -12.75 -3.74 -8.84
CA MET A 327 -11.38 -3.89 -8.31
C MET A 327 -10.36 -2.99 -9.00
N ALA A 328 -10.57 -2.61 -10.26
CA ALA A 328 -9.70 -1.68 -10.98
C ALA A 328 -9.99 -0.20 -10.66
N THR A 329 -11.20 0.12 -10.21
CA THR A 329 -11.67 1.49 -9.87
C THR A 329 -10.73 2.29 -8.92
N PRO A 330 -10.08 1.70 -7.89
CA PRO A 330 -9.10 2.39 -7.06
C PRO A 330 -7.98 3.12 -7.82
N LEU A 331 -7.64 2.67 -9.03
CA LEU A 331 -6.65 3.33 -9.89
C LEU A 331 -7.06 4.75 -10.30
N GLY A 332 -8.34 5.11 -10.19
CA GLY A 332 -8.83 6.46 -10.46
C GLY A 332 -8.15 7.53 -9.58
N VAL A 333 -7.77 7.18 -8.34
CA VAL A 333 -7.10 8.12 -7.42
C VAL A 333 -5.68 8.50 -7.90
N PRO A 334 -4.75 7.54 -8.11
CA PRO A 334 -3.44 7.89 -8.65
C PRO A 334 -3.51 8.49 -10.06
N LEU A 335 -4.48 8.09 -10.89
CA LEU A 335 -4.70 8.68 -12.21
C LEU A 335 -5.11 10.16 -12.11
N HIS A 336 -6.02 10.49 -11.19
CA HIS A 336 -6.44 11.86 -10.94
C HIS A 336 -5.27 12.74 -10.48
N LEU A 337 -4.43 12.22 -9.57
CA LEU A 337 -3.22 12.90 -9.11
C LEU A 337 -2.20 13.10 -10.25
N TRP A 338 -1.99 12.08 -11.07
CA TRP A 338 -1.10 12.15 -12.22
C TRP A 338 -1.56 13.19 -13.26
N LEU A 339 -2.86 13.19 -13.60
CA LEU A 339 -3.46 14.18 -14.50
C LEU A 339 -3.38 15.60 -13.94
N GLY A 340 -3.62 15.77 -12.64
CA GLY A 340 -3.45 17.06 -11.95
C GLY A 340 -2.03 17.58 -12.06
N SER A 341 -1.03 16.74 -11.76
CA SER A 341 0.39 17.12 -11.84
C SER A 341 0.83 17.49 -13.26
N SER A 342 0.32 16.77 -14.28
CA SER A 342 0.64 17.03 -15.69
C SER A 342 0.03 18.35 -16.17
N ARG A 343 -1.17 18.69 -15.71
CA ARG A 343 -1.84 19.96 -16.02
C ARG A 343 -1.12 21.15 -15.38
N THR A 344 -0.71 21.03 -14.11
CA THR A 344 0.05 22.08 -13.43
C THR A 344 1.38 22.32 -14.13
N LYS A 345 2.10 21.24 -14.47
CA LYS A 345 3.37 21.34 -15.22
C LYS A 345 3.19 21.97 -16.60
N ALA A 346 2.12 21.62 -17.32
CA ALA A 346 1.82 22.24 -18.61
C ALA A 346 1.48 23.74 -18.48
N ARG A 347 0.80 24.14 -17.41
CA ARG A 347 0.47 25.54 -17.13
C ARG A 347 1.69 26.35 -16.70
N GLU A 348 2.61 25.77 -15.94
CA GLU A 348 3.90 26.40 -15.61
C GLU A 348 4.74 26.63 -16.86
N VAL A 349 4.85 25.63 -17.74
CA VAL A 349 5.58 25.76 -19.02
C VAL A 349 4.93 26.81 -19.93
N ALA A 350 3.60 26.88 -19.98
CA ALA A 350 2.90 27.91 -20.75
C ALA A 350 3.10 29.32 -20.14
N GLY A 351 3.05 29.44 -18.81
CA GLY A 351 3.29 30.72 -18.13
C GLY A 351 4.73 31.22 -18.25
N ASP A 352 5.72 30.31 -18.22
CA ASP A 352 7.13 30.66 -18.39
C ASP A 352 7.41 31.12 -19.83
N ALA A 353 6.77 30.48 -20.83
CA ALA A 353 6.83 30.91 -22.22
C ALA A 353 6.19 32.31 -22.44
N ASP A 354 5.09 32.63 -21.73
CA ASP A 354 4.48 33.96 -21.77
C ASP A 354 5.37 35.03 -21.12
N VAL A 355 6.08 34.67 -20.03
CA VAL A 355 7.06 35.56 -19.37
C VAL A 355 8.30 35.76 -20.26
N GLU A 356 8.82 34.71 -20.88
CA GLU A 356 9.95 34.79 -21.82
C GLU A 356 9.59 35.60 -23.08
N ALA A 357 8.36 35.45 -23.59
CA ALA A 357 7.82 36.27 -24.68
C ALA A 357 7.68 37.75 -24.29
N ALA A 358 7.27 38.04 -23.05
CA ALA A 358 7.17 39.41 -22.54
C ALA A 358 8.55 40.07 -22.33
N VAL A 359 9.58 39.29 -21.93
CA VAL A 359 10.96 39.78 -21.75
C VAL A 359 11.71 39.95 -23.08
N THR A 360 11.36 39.19 -24.11
CA THR A 360 11.95 39.31 -25.46
C THR A 360 11.34 40.40 -26.34
N THR A 361 10.22 41.01 -25.93
CA THR A 361 9.76 42.28 -26.52
C THR A 361 10.78 43.38 -26.24
N PRO A 362 11.40 44.01 -27.26
CA PRO A 362 12.60 44.81 -27.05
C PRO A 362 12.25 46.12 -26.34
N LEU A 363 12.82 46.31 -25.14
CA LEU A 363 12.98 47.61 -24.46
C LEU A 363 13.94 48.58 -25.21
N LEU A 364 14.26 48.30 -26.47
CA LEU A 364 15.18 49.07 -27.32
C LEU A 364 14.46 49.85 -28.43
N ALA A 365 13.17 50.14 -28.29
CA ALA A 365 12.44 51.04 -29.20
C ALA A 365 12.34 52.49 -28.67
N GLY A 366 13.24 52.91 -27.77
CA GLY A 366 13.19 54.23 -27.13
C GLY A 366 14.57 54.79 -26.81
N GLY A 367 15.41 55.00 -27.82
CA GLY A 367 16.67 55.70 -27.60
C GLY A 367 17.53 55.85 -28.86
N GLU A 368 17.32 56.94 -29.60
CA GLU A 368 18.33 57.79 -30.27
C GLU A 368 17.56 58.95 -30.97
N ALA A 369 17.54 60.15 -30.41
CA ALA A 369 18.53 61.22 -30.54
C ALA A 369 18.20 62.20 -31.69
N GLY A 370 17.89 63.45 -31.33
CA GLY A 370 17.63 64.57 -32.23
C GLY A 370 17.37 65.86 -31.46
N SER A 371 18.47 66.50 -31.06
CA SER A 371 18.64 67.75 -30.32
C SER A 371 17.77 68.95 -30.74
N GLU A 372 17.33 69.76 -29.78
CA GLU A 372 17.76 71.17 -29.74
C GLU A 372 17.60 71.82 -28.36
N GLN A 373 18.64 72.56 -28.00
CA GLN A 373 18.92 73.18 -26.71
C GLN A 373 18.60 74.67 -26.80
N LYS A 374 17.82 75.23 -25.86
CA LYS A 374 18.07 76.61 -25.40
C LYS A 374 17.50 76.89 -24.01
N SER A 375 18.44 77.11 -23.10
CA SER A 375 18.27 77.78 -21.82
C SER A 375 18.12 79.29 -22.02
N GLY A 376 17.33 79.95 -21.18
CA GLY A 376 17.19 81.41 -21.14
C GLY A 376 16.22 81.89 -20.06
N VAL A 377 16.75 82.07 -18.84
CA VAL A 377 16.13 82.85 -17.76
C VAL A 377 16.19 84.34 -18.12
N VAL A 378 15.08 85.11 -18.04
CA VAL A 378 15.04 86.53 -17.59
C VAL A 378 13.62 86.91 -17.10
N VAL A 379 13.64 87.68 -16.01
CA VAL A 379 12.63 88.38 -15.19
C VAL A 379 11.77 89.42 -15.95
N GLY A 380 10.56 89.72 -15.45
CA GLY A 380 10.03 91.10 -15.46
C GLY A 380 8.63 91.35 -16.02
N GLU A 381 7.63 91.40 -15.13
CA GLU A 381 6.70 92.53 -14.94
C GLU A 381 6.12 93.29 -16.16
N ARG A 382 4.81 93.17 -16.40
CA ARG A 382 3.90 94.33 -16.50
C ARG A 382 2.42 93.94 -16.48
N ALA A 383 1.67 94.76 -15.76
CA ALA A 383 0.24 94.74 -15.59
C ALA A 383 -0.52 95.32 -16.80
N GLU A 384 -1.83 95.02 -16.76
CA GLU A 384 -2.95 95.92 -17.10
C GLU A 384 -3.47 95.95 -18.55
N GLU A 385 -4.61 95.28 -18.74
CA GLU A 385 -5.79 95.91 -19.37
C GLU A 385 -7.09 95.22 -18.89
N ARG A 386 -7.61 95.66 -17.72
CA ARG A 386 -9.02 95.99 -17.45
C ARG A 386 -9.28 96.37 -15.99
#